data_AF-A0A7Y9HPZ3-F1
#
_entry.id   AF-A0A7Y9HPZ3-F1
#
_cell.length_a   1.000
_cell.length_b   1.000
_cell.length_c   1.000
_cell.angle_alpha   90.00
_cell.angle_beta   90.00
_cell.angle_gamma   90.00
#
_symmetry.space_group_name_H-M   'P 1'
#
loop_
_entity.id
_entity.type
_entity.pdbx_description
1 polymer ?
#
loop_
_entity_poly.entity_id
_entity_poly.type
_entity_poly.pdbx_seq_one_letter_code
_entity_poly.pdbx_strand_id
1 'polypeptide(L)'
;MRVIAPIEITDAMLVSSTLVETPPAMHVMGTTYAAGATVATGTVGGILTVWKSLQAANTGHAPATSPTWWQNIGTTYAVYDSTHTYAFHDRVIDPVAHLVYESQLTDANTNQPLTGGTAWLQVPGTTNRRAAFDNLRNTQAEAPVDIVQSIQLTGRADSIAVIGLDARTVTITQTVAGVQKYSVTANLSKRKSRSWKEWFFSLFKSRTSVQYFDLPPYRNALITITVAKPGPGRRAVGGIVIGNAVYIGDVQYEPTSDHLNFSNVERDKFGNLKLDPERSVPKVDLTVWFDKSLTSQILELREQLNGRPAVWSGLDDFTLDYFEPLFIFGIHKEFSLNLKGLNYGVITLQVEEM
;
A
#
# COMPACT_ATOMS: atom_id res chain seq x y z
N MET A 1 -3.64 -1.85 23.32
CA MET A 1 -3.24 -2.44 22.02
C MET A 1 -4.46 -2.90 21.26
N ARG A 2 -4.54 -2.53 19.98
CA ARG A 2 -5.57 -3.01 19.06
C ARG A 2 -4.93 -3.71 17.87
N VAL A 3 -5.63 -4.72 17.34
CA VAL A 3 -5.22 -5.49 16.18
C VAL A 3 -6.30 -5.41 15.11
N ILE A 4 -5.95 -4.98 13.89
CA ILE A 4 -6.88 -4.96 12.76
C ILE A 4 -6.65 -6.23 11.95
N ALA A 5 -7.60 -7.16 12.02
CA ALA A 5 -7.64 -8.29 11.11
C ALA A 5 -8.14 -7.80 9.73
N PRO A 6 -7.34 -7.88 8.66
CA PRO A 6 -7.73 -7.36 7.35
C PRO A 6 -8.92 -8.13 6.78
N ILE A 7 -9.86 -7.41 6.16
CA ILE A 7 -10.75 -8.00 5.18
C ILE A 7 -10.06 -8.04 3.82
N GLU A 8 -10.33 -9.07 3.03
CA GLU A 8 -9.85 -9.13 1.66
C GLU A 8 -10.63 -8.14 0.78
N ILE A 9 -9.91 -7.26 0.08
CA ILE A 9 -10.52 -6.32 -0.87
C ILE A 9 -10.63 -7.00 -2.22
N THR A 10 -11.84 -7.42 -2.61
CA THR A 10 -12.09 -8.06 -3.91
C THR A 10 -12.27 -7.02 -5.01
N ASP A 11 -12.28 -7.46 -6.28
CA ASP A 11 -12.53 -6.57 -7.43
C ASP A 11 -13.90 -5.90 -7.37
N ALA A 12 -14.92 -6.63 -6.91
CA ALA A 12 -16.27 -6.09 -6.74
C ALA A 12 -16.32 -4.98 -5.66
N MET A 13 -15.39 -5.00 -4.71
CA MET A 13 -15.32 -3.97 -3.66
C MET A 13 -14.61 -2.69 -4.15
N LEU A 14 -13.61 -2.77 -5.03
CA LEU A 14 -12.87 -1.61 -5.52
C LEU A 14 -13.63 -0.89 -6.66
N VAL A 15 -14.60 -0.05 -6.29
CA VAL A 15 -15.52 0.59 -7.26
C VAL A 15 -14.89 1.72 -8.08
N SER A 16 -13.86 2.40 -7.57
CA SER A 16 -13.12 3.39 -8.35
C SER A 16 -11.67 3.55 -7.87
N SER A 17 -10.76 3.86 -8.79
CA SER A 17 -9.38 4.21 -8.50
C SER A 17 -8.89 5.27 -9.50
N THR A 18 -8.05 6.21 -9.06
CA THR A 18 -7.30 7.11 -9.97
C THR A 18 -6.05 6.46 -10.56
N LEU A 19 -5.59 5.33 -9.98
CA LEU A 19 -4.45 4.58 -10.49
C LEU A 19 -4.83 3.88 -11.80
N VAL A 20 -3.98 4.04 -12.80
CA VAL A 20 -4.19 3.42 -14.11
C VAL A 20 -3.87 1.94 -14.04
N GLU A 21 -4.77 1.14 -14.58
CA GLU A 21 -4.60 -0.30 -14.71
C GLU A 21 -4.43 -0.65 -16.19
N THR A 22 -5.50 -0.58 -16.97
CA THR A 22 -5.44 -0.76 -18.42
C THR A 22 -5.04 0.54 -19.11
N PRO A 23 -4.06 0.52 -20.04
CA PRO A 23 -3.74 1.70 -20.82
C PRO A 23 -4.89 2.05 -21.78
N PRO A 24 -5.23 3.34 -21.96
CA PRO A 24 -6.11 3.79 -23.04
C PRO A 24 -5.39 3.65 -24.40
N ALA A 25 -6.10 4.00 -25.48
CA ALA A 25 -5.52 4.04 -26.81
C ALA A 25 -4.27 4.93 -26.88
N MET A 26 -3.33 4.56 -27.74
CA MET A 26 -2.12 5.33 -27.98
C MET A 26 -2.46 6.72 -28.53
N HIS A 27 -1.70 7.73 -28.11
CA HIS A 27 -1.85 9.09 -28.61
C HIS A 27 -1.55 9.15 -30.11
N VAL A 28 -2.42 9.84 -30.86
CA VAL A 28 -2.29 10.05 -32.30
C VAL A 28 -2.17 11.55 -32.57
N MET A 29 -1.08 11.95 -33.22
CA MET A 29 -0.84 13.35 -33.57
C MET A 29 -1.90 13.85 -34.57
N GLY A 30 -2.47 15.03 -34.31
CA GLY A 30 -3.52 15.63 -35.15
C GLY A 30 -4.95 15.24 -34.76
N THR A 31 -5.15 14.24 -33.89
CA THR A 31 -6.45 13.97 -33.27
C THR A 31 -6.81 15.09 -32.30
N THR A 32 -8.10 15.46 -32.27
CA THR A 32 -8.63 16.45 -31.32
C THR A 32 -9.17 15.74 -30.08
N TYR A 33 -8.60 16.04 -28.92
CA TYR A 33 -9.01 15.44 -27.65
C TYR A 33 -9.87 16.42 -26.82
N ALA A 34 -10.91 15.88 -26.17
CA ALA A 34 -11.71 16.61 -25.20
C ALA A 34 -10.97 16.76 -23.85
N ALA A 35 -11.41 17.71 -23.01
CA ALA A 35 -10.91 17.80 -21.63
C ALA A 35 -11.23 16.50 -20.87
N GLY A 36 -10.25 15.98 -20.15
CA GLY A 36 -10.36 14.73 -19.41
C GLY A 36 -10.15 13.45 -20.22
N ALA A 37 -10.00 13.52 -21.55
CA ALA A 37 -9.66 12.36 -22.37
C ALA A 37 -8.30 11.79 -21.96
N THR A 38 -8.18 10.46 -21.97
CA THR A 38 -6.93 9.77 -21.62
C THR A 38 -6.29 9.11 -22.83
N VAL A 39 -4.96 9.15 -22.89
CA VAL A 39 -4.15 8.55 -23.96
C VAL A 39 -2.89 7.93 -23.37
N ALA A 40 -2.32 6.95 -24.07
CA ALA A 40 -1.05 6.34 -23.71
C ALA A 40 0.08 6.75 -24.68
N THR A 41 1.30 6.78 -24.19
CA THR A 41 2.52 6.93 -24.99
C THR A 41 3.55 5.90 -24.55
N GLY A 42 4.39 5.42 -25.47
CA GLY A 42 5.37 4.36 -25.23
C GLY A 42 5.29 3.30 -26.33
N THR A 43 5.87 2.14 -26.07
CA THR A 43 5.87 0.99 -26.98
C THR A 43 5.28 -0.20 -26.26
N VAL A 44 4.48 -1.01 -26.95
CA VAL A 44 4.00 -2.30 -26.43
C VAL A 44 5.21 -3.16 -26.04
N GLY A 45 5.11 -3.89 -24.92
CA GLY A 45 6.23 -4.58 -24.29
C GLY A 45 7.06 -3.70 -23.34
N GLY A 46 7.03 -2.37 -23.51
CA GLY A 46 7.64 -1.41 -22.61
C GLY A 46 6.67 -0.78 -21.60
N ILE A 47 7.18 0.18 -20.82
CA ILE A 47 6.37 1.01 -19.94
C ILE A 47 5.53 1.98 -20.80
N LEU A 48 4.22 1.99 -20.57
CA LEU A 48 3.30 2.96 -21.15
C LEU A 48 3.01 4.07 -20.14
N THR A 49 3.27 5.31 -20.52
CA THR A 49 2.88 6.49 -19.73
C THR A 49 1.50 6.94 -20.14
N VAL A 50 0.64 7.18 -19.15
CA VAL A 50 -0.76 7.54 -19.39
C VAL A 50 -0.98 9.00 -19.02
N TRP A 51 -1.66 9.70 -19.91
CA TRP A 51 -1.86 11.14 -19.86
C TRP A 51 -3.34 11.46 -19.87
N LYS A 52 -3.71 12.52 -19.13
CA LYS A 52 -5.04 13.12 -19.15
C LYS A 52 -4.98 14.49 -19.81
N SER A 53 -5.84 14.74 -20.79
CA SER A 53 -5.99 16.05 -21.41
C SER A 53 -6.57 17.04 -20.41
N LEU A 54 -5.92 18.19 -20.26
CA LEU A 54 -6.32 19.25 -19.33
C LEU A 54 -7.33 20.22 -19.94
N GLN A 55 -7.40 20.28 -21.27
CA GLN A 55 -8.21 21.23 -22.02
C GLN A 55 -8.98 20.54 -23.15
N ALA A 56 -10.12 21.11 -23.52
CA ALA A 56 -10.85 20.69 -24.72
C ALA A 56 -10.14 21.22 -25.97
N ALA A 57 -10.48 20.66 -27.14
CA ALA A 57 -9.83 21.01 -28.41
C ALA A 57 -8.29 20.85 -28.38
N ASN A 58 -7.80 19.85 -27.65
CA ASN A 58 -6.38 19.54 -27.56
C ASN A 58 -5.95 18.82 -28.85
N THR A 59 -5.38 19.57 -29.78
CA THR A 59 -4.99 19.09 -31.11
C THR A 59 -3.54 19.47 -31.39
N GLY A 60 -2.72 18.50 -31.79
CA GLY A 60 -1.33 18.76 -32.17
C GLY A 60 -0.38 19.06 -31.00
N HIS A 61 -0.81 18.85 -29.74
CA HIS A 61 0.06 18.96 -28.58
C HIS A 61 0.56 17.59 -28.14
N ALA A 62 1.88 17.37 -28.21
CA ALA A 62 2.47 16.12 -27.76
C ALA A 62 2.46 16.01 -26.22
N PRO A 63 2.05 14.87 -25.63
CA PRO A 63 1.88 14.74 -24.17
C PRO A 63 3.10 15.09 -23.33
N ALA A 64 4.28 14.56 -23.69
CA ALA A 64 5.50 14.72 -22.90
C ALA A 64 6.07 16.15 -22.89
N THR A 65 5.72 16.99 -23.86
CA THR A 65 6.30 18.33 -24.05
C THR A 65 5.28 19.47 -23.91
N SER A 66 4.01 19.15 -23.66
CA SER A 66 2.92 20.13 -23.55
C SER A 66 2.23 20.05 -22.18
N PRO A 67 2.91 20.41 -21.08
CA PRO A 67 2.41 20.21 -19.71
C PRO A 67 1.18 21.06 -19.35
N THR A 68 0.86 22.08 -20.14
CA THR A 68 -0.39 22.86 -20.00
C THR A 68 -1.60 22.16 -20.64
N TRP A 69 -1.36 21.18 -21.50
CA TRP A 69 -2.37 20.44 -22.25
C TRP A 69 -2.52 19.01 -21.75
N TRP A 70 -1.46 18.43 -21.21
CA TRP A 70 -1.43 17.04 -20.75
C TRP A 70 -0.85 16.93 -19.35
N GLN A 71 -1.50 16.11 -18.53
CA GLN A 71 -1.03 15.73 -17.21
C GLN A 71 -0.70 14.23 -17.20
N ASN A 72 0.51 13.87 -16.80
CA ASN A 72 0.86 12.48 -16.51
C ASN A 72 0.03 12.02 -15.30
N ILE A 73 -0.69 10.91 -15.44
CA ILE A 73 -1.53 10.32 -14.38
C ILE A 73 -1.01 8.95 -13.90
N GLY A 74 0.07 8.44 -14.49
CA GLY A 74 0.70 7.18 -14.07
C GLY A 74 1.27 6.40 -15.24
N THR A 75 1.81 5.23 -14.91
CA THR A 75 2.37 4.29 -15.87
C THR A 75 1.74 2.91 -15.71
N THR A 76 1.68 2.15 -16.79
CA THR A 76 1.23 0.75 -16.82
C THR A 76 1.94 -0.01 -17.95
N TYR A 77 1.55 -1.26 -18.19
CA TYR A 77 1.99 -2.08 -19.31
C TYR A 77 0.82 -2.39 -20.25
N ALA A 78 1.11 -2.84 -21.46
CA ALA A 78 0.09 -3.28 -22.41
C ALA A 78 -0.65 -4.52 -21.88
N VAL A 79 -1.94 -4.62 -22.18
CA VAL A 79 -2.69 -5.88 -21.96
C VAL A 79 -2.12 -6.94 -22.89
N TYR A 80 -1.98 -8.17 -22.39
CA TYR A 80 -1.55 -9.29 -23.21
C TYR A 80 -2.46 -9.47 -24.43
N ASP A 81 -1.85 -9.44 -25.61
CA ASP A 81 -2.43 -9.73 -26.90
C ASP A 81 -1.67 -10.89 -27.54
N SER A 82 -2.36 -11.99 -27.84
CA SER A 82 -1.79 -13.19 -28.44
C SER A 82 -1.31 -13.01 -29.88
N THR A 83 -1.76 -11.96 -30.56
CA THR A 83 -1.35 -11.62 -31.93
C THR A 83 -0.08 -10.77 -31.98
N HIS A 84 0.33 -10.20 -30.85
CA HIS A 84 1.56 -9.43 -30.75
C HIS A 84 2.76 -10.36 -30.49
N THR A 85 3.92 -9.96 -31.03
CA THR A 85 5.20 -10.62 -30.77
C THR A 85 5.97 -9.80 -29.75
N TYR A 86 6.23 -10.37 -28.59
CA TYR A 86 7.00 -9.73 -27.52
C TYR A 86 8.47 -10.16 -27.59
N ALA A 87 9.38 -9.23 -27.33
CA ALA A 87 10.80 -9.48 -27.17
C ALA A 87 11.12 -10.01 -25.75
N PHE A 88 12.37 -10.37 -25.52
CA PHE A 88 12.88 -10.68 -24.19
C PHE A 88 12.75 -9.49 -23.25
N HIS A 89 12.34 -9.73 -22.00
CA HIS A 89 12.06 -8.71 -20.97
C HIS A 89 10.90 -7.75 -21.25
N ASP A 90 10.17 -7.93 -22.35
CA ASP A 90 8.91 -7.22 -22.54
C ASP A 90 7.90 -7.59 -21.46
N ARG A 91 7.12 -6.60 -21.01
CA ARG A 91 6.13 -6.76 -19.96
C ARG A 91 4.72 -6.51 -20.45
N VAL A 92 3.81 -7.33 -19.95
CA VAL A 92 2.36 -7.25 -20.19
C VAL A 92 1.60 -7.43 -18.89
N ILE A 93 0.35 -6.98 -18.88
CA ILE A 93 -0.57 -7.18 -17.75
C ILE A 93 -1.68 -8.17 -18.11
N ASP A 94 -2.11 -8.91 -17.09
CA ASP A 94 -3.42 -9.55 -17.03
C ASP A 94 -4.32 -8.70 -16.12
N PRO A 95 -5.25 -7.90 -16.67
CA PRO A 95 -6.14 -7.04 -15.89
C PRO A 95 -7.27 -7.81 -15.18
N VAL A 96 -7.44 -9.11 -15.45
CA VAL A 96 -8.42 -9.94 -14.73
C VAL A 96 -7.78 -10.53 -13.48
N ALA A 97 -6.56 -11.05 -13.60
CA ALA A 97 -5.80 -11.57 -12.46
C ALA A 97 -5.05 -10.49 -11.66
N HIS A 98 -4.96 -9.27 -12.21
CA HIS A 98 -4.16 -8.16 -11.67
C HIS A 98 -2.68 -8.47 -11.55
N LEU A 99 -2.13 -9.17 -12.54
CA LEU A 99 -0.74 -9.62 -12.55
C LEU A 99 0.06 -8.97 -13.68
N VAL A 100 1.37 -8.92 -13.48
CA VAL A 100 2.33 -8.47 -14.49
C VAL A 100 3.22 -9.66 -14.87
N TYR A 101 3.44 -9.83 -16.16
CA TYR A 101 4.27 -10.90 -16.71
C TYR A 101 5.41 -10.31 -17.52
N GLU A 102 6.57 -10.95 -17.46
CA GLU A 102 7.78 -10.60 -18.20
C GLU A 102 8.17 -11.74 -19.13
N SER A 103 8.35 -11.44 -20.41
CA SER A 103 8.71 -12.39 -21.45
C SER A 103 10.12 -12.94 -21.21
N GLN A 104 10.25 -14.28 -21.23
CA GLN A 104 11.50 -15.00 -20.98
C GLN A 104 12.14 -15.58 -22.25
N LEU A 105 11.49 -15.41 -23.41
CA LEU A 105 12.05 -15.89 -24.67
C LEU A 105 13.00 -14.85 -25.26
N THR A 106 14.21 -15.26 -25.59
CA THR A 106 15.21 -14.42 -26.27
C THR A 106 14.83 -14.09 -27.72
N ASP A 107 14.03 -14.97 -28.32
CA ASP A 107 13.45 -14.81 -29.65
C ASP A 107 12.00 -14.29 -29.56
N ALA A 108 11.23 -14.42 -30.64
CA ALA A 108 9.83 -13.99 -30.73
C ALA A 108 8.91 -14.77 -29.77
N ASN A 109 8.36 -14.09 -28.77
CA ASN A 109 7.27 -14.59 -27.94
C ASN A 109 5.91 -14.23 -28.56
N THR A 110 5.37 -15.14 -29.36
CA THR A 110 4.07 -14.96 -30.04
C THR A 110 3.11 -16.05 -29.61
N ASN A 111 1.86 -15.68 -29.29
CA ASN A 111 0.77 -16.61 -28.98
C ASN A 111 1.08 -17.61 -27.84
N GLN A 112 2.00 -17.27 -26.92
CA GLN A 112 2.29 -18.11 -25.75
C GLN A 112 1.36 -17.71 -24.59
N PRO A 113 0.72 -18.68 -23.92
CA PRO A 113 -0.16 -18.39 -22.79
C PRO A 113 0.64 -17.83 -21.60
N LEU A 114 0.04 -16.87 -20.86
CA LEU A 114 0.65 -16.26 -19.67
C LEU A 114 0.91 -17.26 -18.54
N THR A 115 0.11 -18.33 -18.45
CA THR A 115 0.17 -19.33 -17.38
C THR A 115 0.42 -20.73 -17.94
N GLY A 116 1.13 -21.56 -17.19
CA GLY A 116 1.33 -22.98 -17.50
C GLY A 116 2.51 -23.29 -18.43
N GLY A 117 3.21 -22.26 -18.94
CA GLY A 117 4.42 -22.40 -19.75
C GLY A 117 5.64 -21.70 -19.15
N THR A 118 6.75 -21.68 -19.90
CA THR A 118 8.02 -21.03 -19.51
C THR A 118 8.28 -19.71 -20.23
N ALA A 119 7.41 -19.32 -21.17
CA ALA A 119 7.59 -18.12 -21.98
C ALA A 119 7.37 -16.81 -21.18
N TRP A 120 6.63 -16.89 -20.08
CA TRP A 120 6.29 -15.74 -19.24
C TRP A 120 6.67 -16.03 -17.79
N LEU A 121 7.44 -15.13 -17.19
CA LEU A 121 7.70 -15.08 -15.76
C LEU A 121 6.69 -14.13 -15.13
N GLN A 122 5.92 -14.60 -14.15
CA GLN A 122 5.11 -13.71 -13.32
C GLN A 122 6.03 -12.84 -12.48
N VAL A 123 5.95 -11.52 -12.67
CA VAL A 123 6.68 -10.56 -11.84
C VAL A 123 6.06 -10.57 -10.44
N PRO A 124 6.86 -10.63 -9.35
CA PRO A 124 6.33 -10.55 -8.00
C PRO A 124 5.54 -9.25 -7.79
N GLY A 125 4.31 -9.36 -7.30
CA GLY A 125 3.40 -8.23 -7.06
C GLY A 125 2.10 -8.33 -7.85
N THR A 126 1.32 -7.27 -7.77
CA THR A 126 0.09 -7.06 -8.55
C THR A 126 0.22 -5.79 -9.40
N THR A 127 -0.78 -5.51 -10.24
CA THR A 127 -0.86 -4.24 -10.96
C THR A 127 -0.84 -3.05 -9.99
N ASN A 128 -0.34 -1.90 -10.44
CA ASN A 128 -0.20 -0.70 -9.61
C ASN A 128 -1.52 -0.28 -8.91
N ARG A 129 -2.67 -0.50 -9.56
CA ARG A 129 -4.00 -0.25 -9.00
C ARG A 129 -4.30 -1.11 -7.77
N ARG A 130 -3.76 -2.32 -7.69
CA ARG A 130 -4.02 -3.33 -6.66
C ARG A 130 -2.91 -3.44 -5.62
N ALA A 131 -1.74 -2.85 -5.90
CA ALA A 131 -0.56 -2.92 -5.04
C ALA A 131 -0.82 -2.52 -3.58
N ALA A 132 -1.69 -1.53 -3.32
CA ALA A 132 -2.05 -1.12 -1.95
C ALA A 132 -2.94 -2.13 -1.19
N PHE A 133 -3.37 -3.21 -1.82
CA PHE A 133 -4.19 -4.27 -1.20
C PHE A 133 -3.48 -5.64 -1.19
N ASP A 134 -2.22 -5.70 -1.66
CA ASP A 134 -1.42 -6.92 -1.64
C ASP A 134 -0.86 -7.14 -0.23
N ASN A 135 -1.63 -7.82 0.61
CA ASN A 135 -1.28 -8.05 2.01
C ASN A 135 -0.07 -8.98 2.20
N LEU A 136 0.35 -9.71 1.15
CA LEU A 136 1.41 -10.72 1.23
C LEU A 136 2.75 -10.23 0.71
N ARG A 137 2.80 -9.05 0.10
CA ARG A 137 4.00 -8.52 -0.54
C ARG A 137 4.19 -7.05 -0.18
N ASN A 138 5.43 -6.62 -0.12
CA ASN A 138 5.77 -5.21 0.07
C ASN A 138 5.71 -4.45 -1.29
N THR A 139 4.53 -4.40 -1.89
CA THR A 139 4.28 -3.60 -3.10
C THR A 139 3.69 -2.24 -2.76
N GLN A 140 3.95 -1.24 -3.59
CA GLN A 140 3.44 0.11 -3.37
C GLN A 140 2.65 0.59 -4.57
N ALA A 141 1.46 1.14 -4.31
CA ALA A 141 0.69 1.85 -5.32
C ALA A 141 1.24 3.27 -5.47
N GLU A 142 1.53 3.68 -6.70
CA GLU A 142 2.24 4.92 -6.99
C GLU A 142 1.58 5.73 -8.11
N ALA A 143 1.54 7.05 -7.94
CA ALA A 143 1.09 7.95 -9.00
C ALA A 143 1.78 9.32 -8.92
N PRO A 144 1.94 10.03 -10.06
CA PRO A 144 2.38 11.43 -10.09
C PRO A 144 1.27 12.42 -9.67
N VAL A 145 0.04 11.92 -9.47
CA VAL A 145 -1.16 12.66 -9.09
C VAL A 145 -1.78 12.03 -7.84
N ASP A 146 -2.74 12.73 -7.23
CA ASP A 146 -3.36 12.24 -6.00
C ASP A 146 -4.06 10.88 -6.22
N ILE A 147 -3.82 9.97 -5.27
CA ILE A 147 -4.36 8.61 -5.30
C ILE A 147 -5.70 8.63 -4.58
N VAL A 148 -6.77 8.30 -5.30
CA VAL A 148 -8.12 8.17 -4.75
C VAL A 148 -8.61 6.76 -5.01
N GLN A 149 -8.92 6.02 -3.96
CA GLN A 149 -9.48 4.67 -4.04
C GLN A 149 -10.76 4.59 -3.23
N SER A 150 -11.82 4.11 -3.88
CA SER A 150 -13.15 3.99 -3.27
C SER A 150 -13.51 2.52 -3.16
N ILE A 151 -13.81 2.09 -1.93
CA ILE A 151 -14.01 0.68 -1.57
C ILE A 151 -15.40 0.52 -1.00
N GLN A 152 -16.24 -0.24 -1.70
CA GLN A 152 -17.58 -0.61 -1.27
C GLN A 152 -17.50 -1.82 -0.34
N LEU A 153 -17.76 -1.62 0.95
CA LEU A 153 -17.78 -2.70 1.92
C LEU A 153 -18.99 -3.62 1.70
N THR A 154 -18.74 -4.93 1.72
CA THR A 154 -19.78 -5.98 1.77
C THR A 154 -20.22 -6.24 3.21
N GLY A 155 -19.28 -6.21 4.15
CA GLY A 155 -19.49 -6.35 5.59
C GLY A 155 -19.56 -5.02 6.33
N ARG A 156 -19.11 -5.06 7.58
CA ARG A 156 -18.88 -3.88 8.43
C ARG A 156 -17.40 -3.85 8.80
N ALA A 157 -16.86 -2.65 8.90
CA ALA A 157 -15.51 -2.38 9.39
C ALA A 157 -15.59 -1.16 10.31
N ASP A 158 -14.87 -1.23 11.42
CA ASP A 158 -14.75 -0.13 12.40
C ASP A 158 -13.36 0.53 12.36
N SER A 159 -12.44 -0.02 11.58
CA SER A 159 -11.05 0.41 11.59
C SER A 159 -10.42 0.35 10.20
N ILE A 160 -9.45 1.25 10.04
CA ILE A 160 -8.64 1.37 8.85
C ILE A 160 -7.23 1.79 9.25
N ALA A 161 -6.24 1.22 8.58
CA ALA A 161 -4.87 1.68 8.59
C ALA A 161 -4.40 1.92 7.15
N VAL A 162 -3.69 3.02 6.96
CA VAL A 162 -3.05 3.35 5.68
C VAL A 162 -1.55 3.49 5.94
N ILE A 163 -0.77 2.64 5.29
CA ILE A 163 0.65 2.41 5.58
C ILE A 163 1.51 2.64 4.33
N GLY A 164 2.82 2.85 4.53
CA GLY A 164 3.75 3.11 3.43
C GLY A 164 3.41 4.38 2.65
N LEU A 165 3.10 5.47 3.35
CA LEU A 165 2.66 6.72 2.75
C LEU A 165 3.83 7.62 2.34
N ASP A 166 3.82 8.06 1.08
CA ASP A 166 4.52 9.27 0.63
C ASP A 166 3.47 10.29 0.18
N ALA A 167 3.05 11.15 1.12
CA ALA A 167 2.03 12.17 0.88
C ALA A 167 2.14 13.32 1.88
N ARG A 168 1.32 14.37 1.67
CA ARG A 168 1.16 15.48 2.63
C ARG A 168 -0.02 15.22 3.57
N THR A 169 -1.09 14.65 3.03
CA THR A 169 -2.35 14.40 3.73
C THR A 169 -2.98 13.09 3.27
N VAL A 170 -3.65 12.43 4.19
CA VAL A 170 -4.57 11.32 3.89
C VAL A 170 -5.95 11.72 4.39
N THR A 171 -6.95 11.65 3.51
CA THR A 171 -8.35 11.84 3.89
C THR A 171 -9.08 10.53 3.75
N ILE A 172 -9.79 10.12 4.80
CA ILE A 172 -10.66 8.95 4.81
C ILE A 172 -12.08 9.46 4.97
N THR A 173 -12.93 9.15 4.01
CA THR A 173 -14.36 9.52 4.03
C THR A 173 -15.21 8.27 3.93
N GLN A 174 -16.23 8.16 4.75
CA GLN A 174 -17.22 7.09 4.67
C GLN A 174 -18.55 7.68 4.24
N THR A 175 -19.15 7.11 3.20
CA THR A 175 -20.51 7.47 2.75
C THR A 175 -21.40 6.23 2.75
N VAL A 176 -22.69 6.42 3.01
CA VAL A 176 -23.72 5.37 2.95
C VAL A 176 -24.90 5.94 2.17
N ALA A 177 -25.27 5.29 1.07
CA ALA A 177 -26.30 5.78 0.14
C ALA A 177 -26.09 7.26 -0.27
N GLY A 178 -24.83 7.64 -0.53
CA GLY A 178 -24.45 9.00 -0.93
C GLY A 178 -24.35 10.03 0.21
N VAL A 179 -24.71 9.67 1.45
CA VAL A 179 -24.62 10.58 2.60
C VAL A 179 -23.32 10.32 3.36
N GLN A 180 -22.51 11.37 3.56
CA GLN A 180 -21.31 11.30 4.39
C GLN A 180 -21.66 11.01 5.85
N LYS A 181 -21.03 9.98 6.41
CA LYS A 181 -21.18 9.56 7.81
C LYS A 181 -19.93 9.79 8.64
N TYR A 182 -18.77 9.75 7.99
CA TYR A 182 -17.48 9.96 8.62
C TYR A 182 -16.56 10.66 7.62
N SER A 183 -15.73 11.58 8.10
CA SER A 183 -14.64 12.14 7.31
C SER A 183 -13.55 12.64 8.26
N VAL A 184 -12.32 12.23 7.99
CA VAL A 184 -11.15 12.65 8.74
C VAL A 184 -9.99 12.89 7.80
N THR A 185 -9.19 13.91 8.11
CA THR A 185 -7.96 14.22 7.37
C THR A 185 -6.77 14.22 8.31
N ALA A 186 -5.82 13.32 8.05
CA ALA A 186 -4.54 13.27 8.75
C ALA A 186 -3.50 14.15 8.04
N ASN A 187 -2.83 15.00 8.81
CA ASN A 187 -1.65 15.73 8.33
C ASN A 187 -0.39 14.90 8.60
N LEU A 188 0.32 14.52 7.54
CA LEU A 188 1.48 13.65 7.68
C LEU A 188 2.76 14.37 8.10
N SER A 189 2.80 15.70 8.19
CA SER A 189 4.05 16.37 8.56
C SER A 189 4.40 16.12 10.03
N LYS A 190 5.63 15.66 10.27
CA LYS A 190 6.25 15.53 11.60
C LYS A 190 7.01 16.79 12.03
N ARG A 191 6.85 17.92 11.32
CA ARG A 191 7.63 19.14 11.59
C ARG A 191 7.28 19.72 12.95
N LYS A 192 8.14 19.46 13.94
CA LYS A 192 8.16 20.13 15.25
C LYS A 192 9.36 21.09 15.25
N SER A 193 9.21 22.27 14.67
CA SER A 193 10.31 23.25 14.64
C SER A 193 10.44 23.89 16.03
N ARG A 194 11.57 23.66 16.71
CA ARG A 194 11.87 24.21 18.03
C ARG A 194 12.91 25.34 17.98
N SER A 195 13.54 25.56 16.82
CA SER A 195 14.48 26.66 16.59
C SER A 195 14.38 27.23 15.17
N TRP A 196 14.86 28.45 14.99
CA TRP A 196 14.96 29.10 13.67
C TRP A 196 15.82 28.30 12.68
N LYS A 197 16.91 27.67 13.15
CA LYS A 197 17.79 26.84 12.30
C LYS A 197 17.05 25.58 11.82
N GLU A 198 16.29 24.93 12.69
CA GLU A 198 15.43 23.81 12.28
C GLU A 198 14.32 24.28 11.33
N TRP A 199 13.78 25.49 11.53
CA TRP A 199 12.80 26.04 10.60
C TRP A 199 13.38 26.13 9.18
N PHE A 200 14.56 26.71 9.00
CA PHE A 200 15.13 26.95 7.67
C PHE A 200 15.83 25.74 7.04
N PHE A 201 16.42 24.84 7.84
CA PHE A 201 17.36 23.83 7.33
C PHE A 201 17.00 22.38 7.67
N SER A 202 15.89 22.12 8.39
CA SER A 202 15.49 20.73 8.66
C SER A 202 14.87 20.06 7.43
N LEU A 203 15.16 18.77 7.28
CA LEU A 203 14.51 17.94 6.28
C LEU A 203 13.03 17.75 6.63
N PHE A 204 12.18 17.73 5.60
CA PHE A 204 10.76 17.42 5.77
C PHE A 204 10.59 15.96 6.16
N LYS A 205 10.26 15.71 7.43
CA LYS A 205 9.87 14.38 7.91
C LYS A 205 8.35 14.23 7.79
N SER A 206 7.92 13.15 7.17
CA SER A 206 6.50 12.76 7.10
C SER A 206 6.25 11.49 7.92
N ARG A 207 5.02 11.34 8.40
CA ARG A 207 4.44 10.08 8.88
C ARG A 207 4.25 9.16 7.70
N THR A 208 4.59 7.91 7.89
CA THR A 208 4.47 6.85 6.88
C THR A 208 3.22 6.01 7.10
N SER A 209 2.62 6.09 8.28
CA SER A 209 1.44 5.30 8.65
C SER A 209 0.43 6.13 9.42
N VAL A 210 -0.85 5.83 9.23
CA VAL A 210 -1.98 6.36 10.00
C VAL A 210 -3.00 5.25 10.25
N GLN A 211 -3.68 5.29 11.39
CA GLN A 211 -4.76 4.38 11.73
C GLN A 211 -5.90 5.09 12.44
N TYR A 212 -7.11 4.60 12.20
CA TYR A 212 -8.34 5.04 12.82
C TYR A 212 -9.13 3.80 13.27
N PHE A 213 -9.66 3.85 14.49
CA PHE A 213 -10.43 2.76 15.12
C PHE A 213 -11.90 3.14 15.39
N ASP A 214 -12.35 4.26 14.81
CA ASP A 214 -13.63 4.90 15.09
C ASP A 214 -14.49 5.05 13.84
N LEU A 215 -14.27 4.22 12.81
CA LEU A 215 -15.13 4.20 11.63
C LEU A 215 -16.52 3.68 12.07
N PRO A 216 -17.62 4.40 11.77
CA PRO A 216 -18.94 3.91 12.07
C PRO A 216 -19.21 2.58 11.33
N PRO A 217 -19.61 1.49 12.00
CA PRO A 217 -19.70 0.16 11.41
C PRO A 217 -21.01 -0.03 10.61
N TYR A 218 -21.19 0.79 9.57
CA TYR A 218 -22.31 0.67 8.63
C TYR A 218 -22.06 -0.46 7.63
N ARG A 219 -23.12 -1.21 7.31
CA ARG A 219 -23.11 -2.14 6.17
C ARG A 219 -23.22 -1.32 4.87
N ASN A 220 -22.62 -1.83 3.80
CA ASN A 220 -22.64 -1.17 2.48
C ASN A 220 -22.08 0.25 2.50
N ALA A 221 -21.12 0.52 3.39
CA ALA A 221 -20.40 1.77 3.42
C ALA A 221 -19.39 1.84 2.28
N LEU A 222 -19.32 3.00 1.62
CA LEU A 222 -18.29 3.33 0.64
C LEU A 222 -17.18 4.10 1.35
N ILE A 223 -15.99 3.51 1.41
CA ILE A 223 -14.79 4.11 2.00
C ILE A 223 -13.94 4.76 0.89
N THR A 224 -13.95 6.08 0.96
CA THR A 224 -13.16 7.15 0.34
C THR A 224 -11.71 7.34 0.81
N ILE A 225 -10.67 6.68 0.29
CA ILE A 225 -9.28 7.02 0.66
C ILE A 225 -8.69 7.98 -0.36
N THR A 226 -8.24 9.17 0.08
CA THR A 226 -7.56 10.16 -0.75
C THR A 226 -6.19 10.47 -0.18
N VAL A 227 -5.15 10.10 -0.92
CA VAL A 227 -3.75 10.35 -0.58
C VAL A 227 -3.22 11.46 -1.48
N ALA A 228 -2.93 12.61 -0.87
CA ALA A 228 -2.69 13.85 -1.59
C ALA A 228 -1.42 14.57 -1.15
N LYS A 229 -0.81 15.29 -2.10
CA LYS A 229 0.39 16.11 -1.88
C LYS A 229 0.26 17.39 -2.71
N PRO A 230 0.77 18.55 -2.25
CA PRO A 230 0.80 19.73 -3.10
C PRO A 230 1.90 19.61 -4.16
N GLY A 231 1.64 20.13 -5.36
CA GLY A 231 2.62 20.21 -6.44
C GLY A 231 2.93 18.88 -7.13
N PRO A 232 3.79 18.87 -8.17
CA PRO A 232 4.19 17.66 -8.86
C PRO A 232 5.02 16.75 -7.96
N GLY A 233 4.99 15.44 -8.21
CA GLY A 233 5.82 14.46 -7.51
C GLY A 233 5.11 13.14 -7.31
N ARG A 234 5.87 12.13 -6.89
CA ARG A 234 5.31 10.81 -6.55
C ARG A 234 4.45 10.91 -5.29
N ARG A 235 3.27 10.28 -5.33
CA ARG A 235 2.48 9.86 -4.17
C ARG A 235 2.53 8.36 -4.13
N ALA A 236 2.57 7.81 -2.93
CA ALA A 236 2.68 6.37 -2.76
C ALA A 236 1.90 5.87 -1.54
N VAL A 237 1.33 4.67 -1.66
CA VAL A 237 0.58 3.96 -0.61
C VAL A 237 1.01 2.50 -0.62
N GLY A 238 1.59 2.01 0.47
CA GLY A 238 2.03 0.62 0.60
C GLY A 238 0.88 -0.33 0.96
N GLY A 239 -0.05 0.12 1.80
CA GLY A 239 -1.17 -0.73 2.20
C GLY A 239 -2.38 0.09 2.67
N ILE A 240 -3.57 -0.37 2.29
CA ILE A 240 -4.85 0.09 2.82
C ILE A 240 -5.50 -1.12 3.48
N VAL A 241 -5.41 -1.18 4.79
CA VAL A 241 -5.91 -2.28 5.60
C VAL A 241 -7.20 -1.84 6.25
N ILE A 242 -8.31 -2.50 5.91
CA ILE A 242 -9.63 -2.25 6.49
C ILE A 242 -10.04 -3.50 7.27
N GLY A 243 -10.66 -3.32 8.44
CA GLY A 243 -11.09 -4.47 9.24
C GLY A 243 -11.93 -4.09 10.44
N ASN A 244 -12.09 -5.05 11.34
CA ASN A 244 -12.63 -4.81 12.67
C ASN A 244 -11.50 -4.94 13.68
N ALA A 245 -11.33 -3.93 14.52
CA ALA A 245 -10.23 -3.86 15.47
C ALA A 245 -10.59 -4.67 16.73
N VAL A 246 -9.69 -5.56 17.10
CA VAL A 246 -9.79 -6.36 18.33
C VAL A 246 -8.89 -5.75 19.38
N TYR A 247 -9.46 -5.33 20.50
CA TYR A 247 -8.70 -4.90 21.66
C TYR A 247 -8.19 -6.12 22.43
N ILE A 248 -6.87 -6.20 22.66
CA ILE A 248 -6.24 -7.36 23.30
C ILE A 248 -5.54 -7.02 24.62
N GLY A 249 -5.77 -5.82 25.17
CA GLY A 249 -5.16 -5.37 26.42
C GLY A 249 -4.14 -4.25 26.25
N ASP A 250 -3.44 -3.92 27.33
CA ASP A 250 -2.52 -2.79 27.42
C ASP A 250 -1.06 -3.24 27.26
N VAL A 251 -0.30 -2.52 26.43
CA VAL A 251 1.13 -2.80 26.24
C VAL A 251 1.88 -2.38 27.50
N GLN A 252 2.68 -3.29 28.05
CA GLN A 252 3.58 -3.00 29.17
C GLN A 252 4.67 -2.01 28.74
N TYR A 253 5.15 -1.19 29.68
CA TYR A 253 6.37 -0.42 29.47
C TYR A 253 7.56 -1.32 29.10
N GLU A 254 8.57 -0.70 28.48
CA GLU A 254 9.75 -1.36 27.92
C GLU A 254 9.47 -2.27 26.69
N PRO A 255 8.60 -1.85 25.73
CA PRO A 255 8.50 -2.57 24.48
C PRO A 255 9.81 -2.44 23.69
N THR A 256 10.19 -3.48 22.96
CA THR A 256 11.43 -3.49 22.18
C THR A 256 11.12 -3.45 20.70
N SER A 257 11.61 -2.41 20.02
CA SER A 257 11.60 -2.30 18.56
C SER A 257 12.97 -2.70 18.04
N ASP A 258 13.00 -3.68 17.15
CA ASP A 258 14.20 -4.28 16.60
C ASP A 258 14.06 -4.47 15.07
N HIS A 259 15.08 -5.02 14.43
CA HIS A 259 15.01 -5.46 13.05
C HIS A 259 15.78 -6.77 12.82
N LEU A 260 15.39 -7.49 11.78
CA LEU A 260 16.16 -8.60 11.25
C LEU A 260 16.94 -8.10 10.03
N ASN A 261 18.26 -8.02 10.14
CA ASN A 261 19.12 -7.61 9.03
C ASN A 261 19.57 -8.83 8.22
N PHE A 262 19.20 -8.88 6.94
CA PHE A 262 19.56 -9.98 6.03
C PHE A 262 20.82 -9.68 5.21
N SER A 263 21.49 -8.54 5.44
CA SER A 263 22.70 -8.15 4.71
C SER A 263 23.86 -9.09 5.01
N ASN A 264 24.65 -9.41 3.97
CA ASN A 264 25.89 -10.16 4.18
C ASN A 264 27.04 -9.20 4.54
N VAL A 265 27.72 -9.49 5.65
CA VAL A 265 28.87 -8.72 6.13
C VAL A 265 30.07 -9.65 6.26
N GLU A 266 30.91 -9.66 5.25
CA GLU A 266 32.14 -10.46 5.24
C GLU A 266 33.33 -9.58 5.60
N ARG A 267 34.24 -10.13 6.42
CA ARG A 267 35.49 -9.46 6.78
C ARG A 267 36.66 -10.35 6.37
N ASP A 268 37.54 -9.83 5.53
CA ASP A 268 38.69 -10.60 5.05
C ASP A 268 39.78 -10.73 6.14
N LYS A 269 40.77 -11.60 5.87
CA LYS A 269 41.92 -11.83 6.77
C LYS A 269 42.83 -10.61 6.94
N PHE A 270 42.66 -9.57 6.13
CA PHE A 270 43.41 -8.31 6.18
C PHE A 270 42.60 -7.19 6.84
N GLY A 271 41.36 -7.47 7.29
CA GLY A 271 40.49 -6.53 7.98
C GLY A 271 39.57 -5.71 7.06
N ASN A 272 39.58 -5.92 5.75
CA ASN A 272 38.67 -5.25 4.83
C ASN A 272 37.25 -5.81 4.96
N LEU A 273 36.26 -4.93 4.85
CA LEU A 273 34.85 -5.28 4.88
C LEU A 273 34.30 -5.35 3.46
N LYS A 274 33.64 -6.46 3.13
CA LYS A 274 32.74 -6.56 1.98
C LYS A 274 31.31 -6.59 2.52
N LEU A 275 30.53 -5.59 2.13
CA LEU A 275 29.13 -5.42 2.54
C LEU A 275 28.26 -5.58 1.30
N ASP A 276 27.36 -6.56 1.33
CA ASP A 276 26.27 -6.70 0.37
C ASP A 276 24.96 -6.39 1.12
N PRO A 277 24.49 -5.12 1.09
CA PRO A 277 23.30 -4.70 1.84
C PRO A 277 22.02 -5.32 1.27
N GLU A 278 21.21 -5.89 2.15
CA GLU A 278 19.88 -6.43 1.84
C GLU A 278 18.79 -5.76 2.68
N ARG A 279 17.52 -6.02 2.35
CA ARG A 279 16.39 -5.51 3.12
C ARG A 279 16.51 -5.96 4.58
N SER A 280 16.29 -5.03 5.51
CA SER A 280 16.03 -5.35 6.91
C SER A 280 14.53 -5.39 7.16
N VAL A 281 14.07 -6.33 7.99
CA VAL A 281 12.65 -6.51 8.33
C VAL A 281 12.42 -6.03 9.76
N PRO A 282 11.63 -4.96 9.98
CA PRO A 282 11.24 -4.53 11.31
C PRO A 282 10.57 -5.65 12.11
N LYS A 283 10.85 -5.65 13.41
CA LYS A 283 10.29 -6.59 14.38
C LYS A 283 9.93 -5.83 15.66
N VAL A 284 8.88 -6.26 16.34
CA VAL A 284 8.54 -5.74 17.67
C VAL A 284 8.25 -6.89 18.64
N ASP A 285 8.82 -6.77 19.83
CA ASP A 285 8.57 -7.66 20.98
C ASP A 285 7.77 -6.90 22.03
N LEU A 286 6.58 -7.42 22.34
CA LEU A 286 5.58 -6.78 23.20
C LEU A 286 5.11 -7.73 24.30
N THR A 287 4.96 -7.20 25.50
CA THR A 287 4.21 -7.84 26.58
C THR A 287 2.89 -7.10 26.76
N VAL A 288 1.75 -7.79 26.65
CA VAL A 288 0.42 -7.17 26.74
C VAL A 288 -0.38 -7.75 27.90
N TRP A 289 -0.88 -6.88 28.77
CA TRP A 289 -1.71 -7.25 29.90
C TRP A 289 -3.18 -7.19 29.51
N PHE A 290 -3.93 -8.26 29.77
CA PHE A 290 -5.34 -8.34 29.41
C PHE A 290 -6.21 -8.82 30.57
N ASP A 291 -7.45 -8.35 30.59
CA ASP A 291 -8.47 -8.84 31.53
C ASP A 291 -8.93 -10.24 31.13
N LYS A 292 -9.12 -11.13 32.11
CA LYS A 292 -9.55 -12.53 31.88
C LYS A 292 -10.80 -12.64 30.99
N SER A 293 -11.72 -11.67 31.02
CA SER A 293 -12.89 -11.63 30.14
C SER A 293 -12.57 -11.63 28.65
N LEU A 294 -11.38 -11.15 28.25
CA LEU A 294 -10.93 -11.11 26.85
C LEU A 294 -10.34 -12.45 26.36
N THR A 295 -10.18 -13.45 27.23
CA THR A 295 -9.48 -14.72 26.89
C THR A 295 -10.03 -15.38 25.63
N SER A 296 -11.36 -15.56 25.53
CA SER A 296 -11.97 -16.20 24.35
C SER A 296 -11.75 -15.40 23.07
N GLN A 297 -11.93 -14.08 23.12
CA GLN A 297 -11.73 -13.17 21.99
C GLN A 297 -10.27 -13.20 21.49
N ILE A 298 -9.31 -13.25 22.42
CA ILE A 298 -7.88 -13.33 22.08
C ILE A 298 -7.53 -14.68 21.45
N LEU A 299 -8.09 -15.78 21.97
CA LEU A 299 -7.88 -17.12 21.39
C LEU A 299 -8.45 -17.23 19.98
N GLU A 300 -9.64 -16.69 19.75
CA GLU A 300 -10.27 -16.62 18.42
C GLU A 300 -9.44 -15.76 17.45
N LEU A 301 -8.97 -14.59 17.91
CA LEU A 301 -8.08 -13.74 17.11
C LEU A 301 -6.79 -14.45 16.72
N ARG A 302 -6.16 -15.16 17.66
CA ARG A 302 -4.93 -15.91 17.41
C ARG A 302 -5.14 -16.97 16.34
N GLU A 303 -6.25 -17.72 16.40
CA GLU A 303 -6.58 -18.72 15.38
C GLU A 303 -6.85 -18.05 14.02
N GLN A 304 -7.59 -16.94 14.01
CA GLN A 304 -7.89 -16.18 12.80
C GLN A 304 -6.62 -15.66 12.11
N LEU A 305 -5.61 -15.26 12.88
CA LEU A 305 -4.39 -14.64 12.38
C LEU A 305 -3.24 -15.65 12.16
N ASN A 306 -3.47 -16.94 12.35
CA ASN A 306 -2.43 -17.94 12.19
C ASN A 306 -1.95 -18.00 10.72
N GLY A 307 -0.70 -17.62 10.49
CA GLY A 307 -0.12 -17.50 9.14
C GLY A 307 -0.72 -16.38 8.28
N ARG A 308 -1.43 -15.41 8.89
CA ARG A 308 -2.06 -14.29 8.16
C ARG A 308 -1.58 -12.95 8.71
N PRO A 309 -1.27 -11.97 7.84
CA PRO A 309 -0.82 -10.66 8.28
C PRO A 309 -1.98 -9.85 8.88
N ALA A 310 -1.66 -9.01 9.86
CA ALA A 310 -2.57 -8.07 10.47
C ALA A 310 -1.85 -6.78 10.83
N VAL A 311 -2.61 -5.72 11.11
CA VAL A 311 -2.04 -4.49 11.68
C VAL A 311 -2.06 -4.61 13.19
N TRP A 312 -0.90 -4.43 13.80
CA TRP A 312 -0.68 -4.47 15.23
C TRP A 312 -0.31 -3.07 15.70
N SER A 313 -1.17 -2.47 16.53
CA SER A 313 -0.98 -1.10 17.00
C SER A 313 -0.87 -1.07 18.52
N GLY A 314 0.36 -0.91 19.01
CA GLY A 314 0.63 -0.77 20.45
C GLY A 314 0.04 0.49 21.05
N LEU A 315 -0.05 1.57 20.26
CA LEU A 315 -0.63 2.85 20.64
C LEU A 315 -1.87 3.15 19.80
N ASP A 316 -2.85 3.82 20.41
CA ASP A 316 -4.08 4.21 19.72
C ASP A 316 -3.97 5.54 18.97
N ASP A 317 -2.99 6.38 19.33
CA ASP A 317 -2.76 7.69 18.73
C ASP A 317 -1.48 7.69 17.87
N PHE A 318 -1.67 7.81 16.55
CA PHE A 318 -0.59 7.86 15.57
C PHE A 318 0.25 9.15 15.59
N THR A 319 -0.19 10.16 16.34
CA THR A 319 0.52 11.44 16.44
C THR A 319 1.68 11.38 17.43
N LEU A 320 1.71 10.37 18.29
CA LEU A 320 2.76 10.12 19.30
C LEU A 320 4.09 9.75 18.65
N ASP A 321 5.20 10.15 19.28
CA ASP A 321 6.54 9.95 18.71
C ASP A 321 6.99 8.48 18.72
N TYR A 322 6.49 7.67 19.65
CA TYR A 322 6.73 6.22 19.73
C TYR A 322 5.74 5.38 18.91
N PHE A 323 4.93 6.01 18.05
CA PHE A 323 3.93 5.30 17.26
C PHE A 323 4.55 4.31 16.27
N GLU A 324 5.40 4.78 15.35
CA GLU A 324 5.92 3.93 14.25
C GLU A 324 6.68 2.68 14.76
N PRO A 325 7.53 2.76 15.82
CA PRO A 325 8.18 1.57 16.37
C PRO A 325 7.23 0.53 16.97
N LEU A 326 6.01 0.93 17.35
CA LEU A 326 4.99 0.08 17.97
C LEU A 326 3.82 -0.23 17.03
N PHE A 327 3.97 0.11 15.75
CA PHE A 327 2.97 -0.07 14.72
C PHE A 327 3.56 -0.88 13.58
N ILE A 328 3.05 -2.10 13.39
CA ILE A 328 3.60 -3.03 12.41
C ILE A 328 2.47 -3.73 11.66
N PHE A 329 2.62 -3.86 10.35
CA PHE A 329 1.77 -4.70 9.52
C PHE A 329 2.53 -5.98 9.20
N GLY A 330 2.05 -7.10 9.72
CA GLY A 330 2.64 -8.39 9.42
C GLY A 330 2.17 -9.53 10.29
N ILE A 331 2.96 -10.60 10.33
CA ILE A 331 2.60 -11.87 10.95
C ILE A 331 3.13 -11.97 12.37
N HIS A 332 2.37 -12.62 13.23
CA HIS A 332 2.86 -12.96 14.57
C HIS A 332 3.72 -14.24 14.50
N LYS A 333 4.87 -14.22 15.17
CA LYS A 333 5.77 -15.38 15.31
C LYS A 333 5.58 -16.06 16.65
N GLU A 334 5.32 -15.26 17.68
CA GLU A 334 4.91 -15.72 18.99
C GLU A 334 3.62 -15.00 19.38
N PHE A 335 2.63 -15.76 19.85
CA PHE A 335 1.40 -15.24 20.46
C PHE A 335 1.00 -16.19 21.59
N SER A 336 1.75 -16.13 22.69
CA SER A 336 1.57 -17.02 23.84
C SER A 336 0.77 -16.33 24.94
N LEU A 337 -0.18 -17.05 25.55
CA LEU A 337 -1.03 -16.55 26.62
C LEU A 337 -0.61 -17.20 27.94
N ASN A 338 -0.22 -16.38 28.90
CA ASN A 338 0.12 -16.78 30.25
C ASN A 338 -1.03 -16.42 31.20
N LEU A 339 -1.75 -17.44 31.68
CA LEU A 339 -2.94 -17.32 32.52
C LEU A 339 -2.63 -17.34 34.03
N LYS A 340 -1.43 -16.90 34.44
CA LYS A 340 -0.97 -16.99 35.85
C LYS A 340 -1.80 -16.17 36.85
N GLY A 341 -2.61 -15.20 36.41
CA GLY A 341 -3.45 -14.37 37.27
C GLY A 341 -4.90 -14.84 37.39
N LEU A 342 -5.54 -14.59 38.53
CA LEU A 342 -6.96 -14.92 38.75
C LEU A 342 -7.90 -14.02 37.92
N ASN A 343 -7.50 -12.77 37.68
CA ASN A 343 -8.29 -11.74 37.00
C ASN A 343 -7.65 -11.22 35.70
N TYR A 344 -6.36 -11.47 35.50
CA TYR A 344 -5.59 -10.98 34.36
C TYR A 344 -4.73 -12.08 33.77
N GLY A 345 -4.47 -11.97 32.48
CA GLY A 345 -3.44 -12.75 31.79
C GLY A 345 -2.40 -11.82 31.17
N VAL A 346 -1.32 -12.44 30.71
CA VAL A 346 -0.23 -11.74 30.00
C VAL A 346 -0.04 -12.42 28.66
N ILE A 347 0.02 -11.64 27.58
CA ILE A 347 0.39 -12.08 26.24
C ILE A 347 1.87 -11.76 26.04
N THR A 348 2.66 -12.74 25.60
CA THR A 348 3.95 -12.49 24.95
C THR A 348 3.73 -12.51 23.44
N LEU A 349 4.03 -11.40 22.79
CA LEU A 349 3.77 -11.17 21.37
C LEU A 349 5.05 -10.76 20.65
N GLN A 350 5.41 -11.51 19.62
CA GLN A 350 6.45 -11.13 18.66
C GLN A 350 5.81 -10.99 17.28
N VAL A 351 6.02 -9.84 16.64
CA VAL A 351 5.50 -9.56 15.29
C VAL A 351 6.63 -9.13 14.36
N GLU A 352 6.60 -9.63 13.14
CA GLU A 352 7.55 -9.32 12.07
C GLU A 352 6.80 -8.68 10.88
N GLU A 353 7.40 -7.66 10.28
CA GLU A 353 6.86 -6.99 9.07
C GLU A 353 6.91 -7.94 7.85
N MET A 354 5.98 -7.76 6.91
CA MET A 354 5.92 -8.47 5.63
C MET A 354 6.87 -7.91 4.58
#